data_AF-A0AAN9UMK3-F1
#
_entry.id   AF-A0AAN9UMK3-F1
#
_cell.length_a   1.000
_cell.length_b   1.000
_cell.length_c   1.000
_cell.angle_alpha   90.00
_cell.angle_beta   90.00
_cell.angle_gamma   90.00
#
_symmetry.space_group_name_H-M   'P 1'
#
loop_
_entity.id
_entity.type
_entity.pdbx_description
1 polymer ?
#
loop_
_entity_poly.entity_id
_entity_poly.type
_entity_poly.pdbx_seq_one_letter_code
_entity_poly.pdbx_strand_id
1 'polypeptide(L)'
;MFPTTSGIPDRTNKEYSDFVMDLKKTVPNLRLIIQSDFEPMIDETTRQVIAHLKSAGDTPAGPIEAEYFMALKMNEDGTQIVEFVEFIDTAYTRDFIQKAELSV
;
A
#
# COMPACT_ATOMS: atom_id res chain seq x y z
N MET A 1 -6.87 -5.58 0.69
CA MET A 1 -6.23 -5.12 1.94
C MET A 1 -6.53 -6.16 3.02
N PHE A 2 -5.54 -6.62 3.78
CA PHE A 2 -5.75 -7.47 4.98
C PHE A 2 -5.22 -6.73 6.21
N PRO A 3 -5.84 -6.87 7.40
CA PRO A 3 -6.81 -7.89 7.85
C PRO A 3 -8.30 -7.51 7.69
N THR A 4 -9.16 -8.52 7.58
CA THR A 4 -10.61 -8.42 7.26
C THR A 4 -11.45 -7.66 8.28
N THR A 5 -10.99 -7.57 9.53
CA THR A 5 -11.65 -6.79 10.60
C THR A 5 -11.66 -5.29 10.33
N SER A 6 -10.84 -4.81 9.40
CA SER A 6 -10.86 -3.42 8.94
C SER A 6 -12.12 -3.08 8.13
N GLY A 7 -12.85 -4.08 7.63
CA GLY A 7 -14.09 -3.88 6.85
C GLY A 7 -13.86 -3.19 5.50
N ILE A 8 -12.62 -3.14 5.01
CA ILE A 8 -12.27 -2.49 3.76
C ILE A 8 -12.52 -3.47 2.60
N PRO A 9 -13.41 -3.15 1.65
CA PRO A 9 -13.72 -4.04 0.53
C PRO A 9 -12.56 -4.07 -0.48
N ASP A 10 -12.59 -5.10 -1.33
CA ASP A 10 -11.74 -5.14 -2.50
C ASP A 10 -12.06 -3.98 -3.45
N ARG A 11 -11.02 -3.45 -4.11
CA ARG A 11 -11.14 -2.34 -5.06
C ARG A 11 -10.81 -2.83 -6.47
N THR A 12 -11.56 -2.35 -7.44
CA THR A 12 -11.19 -2.39 -8.86
C THR A 12 -10.01 -1.45 -9.13
N ASN A 13 -9.35 -1.60 -10.29
CA ASN A 13 -8.29 -0.68 -10.71
C ASN A 13 -8.75 0.79 -10.73
N LYS A 14 -10.02 1.04 -11.10
CA LYS A 14 -10.56 2.40 -11.11
C LYS A 14 -10.71 2.95 -9.69
N GLU A 15 -11.33 2.20 -8.78
CA GLU A 15 -11.52 2.63 -7.38
C GLU A 15 -10.17 2.83 -6.68
N TYR A 16 -9.21 1.95 -6.94
CA TYR A 16 -7.85 2.11 -6.42
C TYR A 16 -7.13 3.33 -7.01
N SER A 17 -7.25 3.56 -8.32
CA SER A 17 -6.68 4.75 -8.96
C SER A 17 -7.27 6.04 -8.40
N ASP A 18 -8.59 6.09 -8.21
CA ASP A 18 -9.27 7.27 -7.65
C ASP A 18 -8.75 7.55 -6.22
N PHE A 19 -8.65 6.52 -5.38
CA PHE A 19 -8.06 6.62 -4.03
C PHE A 19 -6.61 7.14 -4.04
N VAL A 20 -5.75 6.57 -4.88
CA VAL A 20 -4.35 7.00 -4.98
C VAL A 20 -4.24 8.45 -5.47
N MET A 21 -5.09 8.87 -6.40
CA MET A 21 -5.10 10.24 -6.90
C MET A 21 -5.54 11.25 -5.85
N ASP A 22 -6.46 10.88 -4.95
CA ASP A 22 -6.83 11.71 -3.80
C ASP A 22 -5.70 11.75 -2.77
N LEU A 23 -5.08 10.61 -2.44
CA LEU A 23 -3.92 10.56 -1.55
C LEU A 23 -2.78 11.45 -2.05
N LYS A 24 -2.54 11.48 -3.37
CA LYS A 24 -1.52 12.33 -3.99
C LYS A 24 -1.78 13.83 -3.83
N LYS A 25 -3.04 14.26 -3.67
CA LYS A 25 -3.35 15.67 -3.36
C LYS A 25 -2.91 16.03 -1.95
N THR A 26 -3.00 15.08 -1.02
CA THR A 26 -2.64 15.26 0.39
C THR A 26 -1.15 15.05 0.64
N VAL A 27 -0.52 14.13 -0.10
CA VAL A 27 0.89 13.74 0.05
C VAL A 27 1.57 13.72 -1.34
N PRO A 28 1.88 14.88 -1.92
CA PRO A 28 2.34 14.99 -3.31
C PRO A 28 3.69 14.33 -3.58
N ASN A 29 4.50 14.15 -2.54
CA ASN A 29 5.84 13.56 -2.60
C ASN A 29 5.91 12.17 -1.97
N LEU A 30 4.77 11.46 -1.88
CA LEU A 30 4.71 10.09 -1.38
C LEU A 30 5.67 9.16 -2.12
N ARG A 31 6.42 8.37 -1.37
CA ARG A 31 7.32 7.31 -1.84
C ARG A 31 7.06 6.05 -1.05
N LEU A 32 7.16 4.91 -1.73
CA LEU A 32 7.25 3.60 -1.10
C LEU A 32 8.70 3.14 -1.20
N ILE A 33 9.26 2.75 -0.06
CA ILE A 33 10.67 2.41 0.09
C ILE A 33 10.74 0.96 0.54
N ILE A 34 11.35 0.10 -0.28
CA ILE A 34 11.65 -1.29 0.11
C ILE A 34 12.65 -1.23 1.26
N GLN A 35 12.33 -1.89 2.37
CA GLN A 35 13.18 -1.90 3.54
C GLN A 35 14.34 -2.88 3.37
N SER A 36 15.54 -2.49 3.81
CA SER A 36 16.76 -3.30 3.65
C SER A 36 16.89 -4.44 4.65
N ASP A 37 16.02 -4.47 5.66
CA ASP A 37 16.00 -5.47 6.73
C ASP A 37 15.25 -6.76 6.35
N PHE A 38 14.57 -6.74 5.21
CA PHE A 38 13.79 -7.85 4.69
C PHE A 38 14.01 -7.99 3.18
N GLU A 39 14.73 -9.04 2.78
CA GLU A 39 14.87 -9.38 1.36
C GLU A 39 13.51 -9.79 0.80
N PRO A 40 13.03 -9.22 -0.33
CA PRO A 40 11.78 -9.64 -0.92
C PRO A 40 11.73 -11.14 -1.19
N MET A 41 10.64 -11.79 -0.76
CA MET A 41 10.43 -13.21 -1.03
C MET A 41 9.79 -13.36 -2.41
N ILE A 42 10.41 -14.17 -3.27
CA ILE A 42 9.96 -14.41 -4.63
C ILE A 42 9.61 -15.90 -4.78
N ASP A 43 8.37 -16.21 -5.12
CA ASP A 43 7.94 -17.53 -5.56
C ASP A 43 7.70 -17.50 -7.06
N GLU A 44 8.67 -18.01 -7.82
CA GLU A 44 8.61 -18.06 -9.28
C GLU A 44 7.54 -19.03 -9.80
N THR A 45 7.19 -20.07 -9.03
CA THR A 45 6.21 -21.09 -9.44
C THR A 45 4.81 -20.50 -9.50
N THR A 46 4.48 -19.67 -8.51
CA THR A 46 3.19 -18.99 -8.40
C THR A 46 3.23 -17.55 -8.92
N ARG A 47 4.42 -17.04 -9.27
CA ARG A 47 4.71 -15.67 -9.72
C ARG A 47 4.27 -14.63 -8.68
N GLN A 48 4.62 -14.91 -7.43
CA GLN A 48 4.27 -14.06 -6.30
C GLN A 48 5.51 -13.42 -5.70
N VAL A 49 5.36 -12.17 -5.26
CA VAL A 49 6.39 -11.41 -4.55
C VAL A 49 5.80 -10.88 -3.25
N ILE A 50 6.53 -11.01 -2.14
CA ILE A 50 6.21 -10.35 -0.87
C ILE A 50 7.36 -9.42 -0.52
N ALA A 51 7.07 -8.14 -0.29
CA ALA A 51 8.05 -7.14 0.09
C ALA A 51 7.63 -6.38 1.35
N HIS A 52 8.61 -6.03 2.18
CA HIS A 52 8.46 -5.10 3.31
C HIS A 52 8.74 -3.68 2.83
N LEU A 53 7.80 -2.76 3.03
CA LEU A 53 7.94 -1.37 2.60
C LEU A 53 7.55 -0.39 3.71
N LYS A 54 8.16 0.79 3.65
CA LYS A 54 7.72 1.97 4.42
C LYS A 54 7.36 3.10 3.47
N SER A 55 6.34 3.86 3.83
CA SER A 55 6.01 5.12 3.15
C SER A 55 6.86 6.27 3.67
N ALA A 56 7.13 7.24 2.81
CA ALA A 56 7.70 8.52 3.18
C ALA A 56 7.01 9.61 2.36
N GLY A 57 6.63 10.71 3.01
CA GLY A 57 6.02 11.85 2.36
C GLY A 57 5.59 12.91 3.37
N ASP A 58 5.41 14.13 2.91
CA ASP A 58 5.05 15.26 3.75
C ASP A 58 3.55 15.55 3.65
N THR A 59 2.93 15.86 4.78
CA THR A 59 1.53 16.31 4.85
C THR A 59 1.43 17.55 5.72
N PRO A 60 0.33 18.34 5.63
CA PRO A 60 0.10 19.47 6.52
C PRO A 60 0.10 19.10 8.01
N ALA A 61 -0.19 17.84 8.35
CA ALA A 61 -0.24 17.32 9.72
C ALA A 61 1.09 16.67 10.17
N GLY A 62 2.14 16.72 9.35
CA GLY A 62 3.42 16.05 9.57
C GLY A 62 3.68 14.91 8.56
N PRO A 63 4.87 14.28 8.60
CA PRO A 63 5.22 13.25 7.63
C PRO A 63 4.39 11.97 7.80
N ILE A 64 4.09 11.30 6.68
CA ILE A 64 3.55 9.94 6.67
C ILE A 64 4.69 8.92 6.75
N GLU A 65 4.51 7.91 7.60
CA GLU A 65 5.49 6.89 7.94
C GLU A 65 4.85 5.50 8.15
N ALA A 66 3.80 5.19 7.40
CA ALA A 66 3.14 3.87 7.46
C ALA A 66 4.07 2.75 6.95
N GLU A 67 3.89 1.55 7.51
CA GLU A 67 4.60 0.31 7.17
C GLU A 67 3.66 -0.71 6.54
N TYR A 68 4.21 -1.52 5.63
CA TYR A 68 3.46 -2.43 4.76
C TYR A 68 4.22 -3.74 4.54
N PHE A 69 3.48 -4.85 4.51
CA PHE A 69 3.86 -5.99 3.67
C PHE A 69 2.95 -6.00 2.44
N MET A 70 3.53 -5.98 1.25
CA MET A 70 2.78 -6.04 0.00
C MET A 70 3.00 -7.38 -0.67
N ALA A 71 1.91 -8.10 -0.93
CA ALA A 71 1.89 -9.31 -1.74
C ALA A 71 1.40 -8.97 -3.15
N LEU A 72 2.26 -9.23 -4.14
CA LEU A 72 2.02 -8.95 -5.55
C LEU A 72 1.94 -10.28 -6.30
N LYS A 73 0.93 -10.47 -7.14
CA LYS A 73 0.86 -11.57 -8.08
C LYS A 73 1.04 -11.06 -9.49
N MET A 74 1.96 -11.66 -10.23
CA MET A 74 2.22 -11.29 -11.61
C MET A 74 1.37 -12.14 -12.57
N ASN A 75 1.09 -11.57 -13.76
CA ASN A 75 0.62 -12.34 -14.91
C ASN A 75 1.69 -13.33 -15.39
N GLU A 76 1.36 -14.17 -16.38
CA GLU A 76 2.22 -15.28 -16.84
C GLU A 76 3.59 -14.82 -17.38
N ASP A 77 3.64 -13.68 -18.06
CA ASP A 77 4.88 -13.13 -18.63
C ASP A 77 5.66 -12.22 -17.67
N GLY A 78 5.13 -11.99 -16.46
CA GLY A 78 5.77 -11.16 -15.44
C GLY A 78 5.76 -9.65 -15.72
N THR A 79 4.99 -9.16 -16.69
CA THR A 79 4.97 -7.74 -17.07
C THR A 79 3.96 -6.91 -16.29
N GLN A 80 2.96 -7.54 -15.65
CA GLN A 80 1.87 -6.85 -14.96
C GLN A 80 1.52 -7.51 -13.64
N ILE A 81 1.10 -6.68 -12.67
CA ILE A 81 0.48 -7.15 -11.43
C ILE A 81 -1.00 -7.39 -11.71
N VAL A 82 -1.47 -8.61 -11.41
CA VAL A 82 -2.88 -9.02 -11.58
C VAL A 82 -3.63 -9.15 -10.27
N GLU A 83 -2.91 -9.22 -9.15
CA GLU A 83 -3.47 -9.19 -7.81
C GLU A 83 -2.53 -8.38 -6.90
N PHE A 84 -3.11 -7.46 -6.15
CA PHE A 84 -2.38 -6.57 -5.25
C PHE A 84 -3.02 -6.59 -3.87
N VAL A 85 -2.25 -7.06 -2.88
CA VAL A 85 -2.70 -7.19 -1.50
C VAL A 85 -1.73 -6.47 -0.57
N GLU A 86 -2.25 -5.50 0.16
CA GLU A 86 -1.52 -4.78 1.21
C GLU A 86 -1.91 -5.30 2.59
N PHE A 87 -0.90 -5.62 3.39
CA PHE A 87 -1.00 -5.78 4.83
C PHE A 87 -0.40 -4.53 5.47
N ILE A 88 -1.21 -3.79 6.22
CA ILE A 88 -0.86 -2.44 6.69
C ILE A 88 -0.88 -2.36 8.22
N ASP A 89 -0.15 -1.40 8.78
CA ASP A 89 -0.39 -0.96 10.15
C ASP A 89 -1.75 -0.23 10.24
N THR A 90 -2.80 -1.01 10.52
CA THR A 90 -4.18 -0.51 10.62
C THR A 90 -4.41 0.49 11.77
N ALA A 91 -3.55 0.50 12.79
CA ALA A 91 -3.66 1.48 13.87
C ALA A 91 -3.13 2.83 13.37
N TYR A 92 -1.91 2.82 12.84
CA TYR A 92 -1.30 4.02 12.27
C TYR A 92 -2.15 4.61 11.13
N THR A 93 -2.59 3.79 10.16
CA THR A 93 -3.35 4.28 9.01
C THR A 93 -4.66 4.95 9.41
N ARG A 94 -5.37 4.40 10.41
CA ARG A 94 -6.61 4.99 10.92
C ARG A 94 -6.36 6.34 11.57
N ASP A 95 -5.35 6.44 12.42
CA ASP A 95 -4.98 7.68 13.10
C ASP A 95 -4.53 8.75 12.09
N PHE A 96 -3.78 8.34 11.07
CA PHE A 96 -3.34 9.22 10.00
C PHE A 96 -4.52 9.76 9.19
N ILE A 97 -5.43 8.88 8.74
CA ILE A 97 -6.64 9.27 7.99
C ILE A 97 -7.47 10.30 8.78
N GLN A 98 -7.65 10.08 10.09
CA GLN A 98 -8.37 11.02 10.96
C GLN A 98 -7.66 12.38 11.05
N LYS A 99 -6.34 12.39 11.23
CA LYS A 99 -5.54 13.64 11.33
C LYS A 99 -5.45 14.40 10.00
N ALA A 100 -5.44 13.66 8.89
CA ALA A 100 -5.30 14.21 7.54
C ALA A 100 -6.66 14.55 6.89
N GLU A 101 -7.78 14.33 7.60
CA GLU A 101 -9.15 14.54 7.11
C GLU A 101 -9.43 13.83 5.77
N LEU A 102 -8.83 12.66 5.58
CA LEU A 102 -9.00 11.85 4.36
C LEU A 102 -10.32 11.06 4.44
N SER A 103 -11.06 11.02 3.33
CA SER A 103 -12.19 10.10 3.16
C SER A 103 -11.69 8.69 2.81
N VAL A 104 -12.23 7.67 3.49
CA VAL A 104 -11.88 6.23 3.34
C VAL A 104 -12.72 5.55 2.26
#